data_AF-A0A7C1CEL2-F1
#
_entry.id   AF-A0A7C1CEL2-F1
#
_cell.length_a   1.000
_cell.length_b   1.000
_cell.length_c   1.000
_cell.angle_alpha   90.00
_cell.angle_beta   90.00
_cell.angle_gamma   90.00
#
_symmetry.space_group_name_H-M   'P 1'
#
loop_
_entity.id
_entity.type
_entity.pdbx_description
1 polymer ?
#
loop_
_entity_poly.entity_id
_entity_poly.type
_entity_poly.pdbx_seq_one_letter_code
_entity_poly.pdbx_strand_id
1 'polypeptide(L)'
;GLLNYFSREELERQAKSLFEGEDSVAYTYGERLRAHPQAGDQIKRMIGKLAYSPSTRRAIAITWDFSKDFTSRDPPCLILLHGDLSGDRFNLVAFFRSHDAYSAWPINAYGLVRLMEYFADELSRETGRKIFPGILTVYSSSLHIYEHDWARACMLVENHFEKARSVFVEDNKGNFLIRVENGEIVVELRTQEGLLAKRVSGKSAQEVLRKINLNALMPEHAAYLAREVYRAEQCLKNNKPYVQEEA
;
A
#
# COMPACT_ATOMS: atom_id res chain seq x y z
N GLY A 1 -10.31 5.28 18.25
CA GLY A 1 -9.49 4.36 17.41
C GLY A 1 -10.41 3.46 16.62
N LEU A 2 -9.91 2.41 15.95
CA LEU A 2 -10.76 1.45 15.20
C LEU A 2 -11.91 0.87 16.06
N LEU A 3 -11.66 0.73 17.37
CA LEU A 3 -12.63 0.28 18.38
C LEU A 3 -13.86 1.19 18.59
N ASN A 4 -13.86 2.39 18.02
CA ASN A 4 -15.03 3.27 18.04
C ASN A 4 -16.08 2.87 16.99
N TYR A 5 -15.69 2.03 16.02
CA TYR A 5 -16.50 1.65 14.86
C TYR A 5 -16.77 0.14 14.81
N PHE A 6 -15.83 -0.65 15.34
CA PHE A 6 -15.94 -2.11 15.41
C PHE A 6 -15.61 -2.55 16.83
N SER A 7 -16.43 -3.41 17.40
CA SER A 7 -16.11 -4.03 18.68
C SER A 7 -14.88 -4.93 18.54
N ARG A 8 -14.15 -5.11 19.66
CA ARG A 8 -13.05 -6.07 19.72
C ARG A 8 -13.52 -7.49 19.36
N GLU A 9 -14.72 -7.85 19.83
CA GLU A 9 -15.34 -9.15 19.57
C GLU A 9 -15.59 -9.37 18.08
N GLU A 10 -16.07 -8.37 17.34
CA GLU A 10 -16.26 -8.47 15.88
C GLU A 10 -14.95 -8.66 15.13
N LEU A 11 -13.92 -7.91 15.51
CA LEU A 11 -12.58 -8.03 14.92
C LEU A 11 -11.97 -9.41 15.18
N GLU A 12 -12.05 -9.89 16.43
CA GLU A 12 -11.52 -11.19 16.83
C GLU A 12 -12.32 -12.35 16.21
N ARG A 13 -13.64 -12.21 16.10
CA ARG A 13 -14.50 -13.17 15.39
C ARG A 13 -14.11 -13.29 13.93
N GLN A 14 -13.91 -12.18 13.22
CA GLN A 14 -13.48 -12.26 11.82
C GLN A 14 -12.10 -12.91 11.69
N ALA A 15 -11.15 -12.51 12.53
CA ALA A 15 -9.83 -13.12 12.52
C ALA A 15 -9.97 -14.65 12.68
N LYS A 16 -10.78 -15.11 13.64
CA LYS A 16 -11.07 -16.52 13.86
C LYS A 16 -11.72 -17.19 12.64
N SER A 17 -12.69 -16.54 12.00
CA SER A 17 -13.35 -17.05 10.78
C SER A 17 -12.38 -17.26 9.61
N LEU A 18 -11.35 -16.43 9.49
CA LEU A 18 -10.26 -16.62 8.51
C LEU A 18 -9.35 -17.82 8.82
N PHE A 19 -9.28 -18.26 10.08
CA PHE A 19 -8.41 -19.37 10.51
C PHE A 19 -9.11 -20.73 10.56
N GLU A 20 -10.33 -20.76 11.05
CA GLU A 20 -11.04 -21.99 11.46
C GLU A 20 -12.30 -22.22 10.62
N GLY A 21 -12.84 -21.16 10.02
CA GLY A 21 -14.17 -21.12 9.45
C GLY A 21 -15.28 -21.04 10.51
N GLU A 22 -16.50 -20.72 10.08
CA GLU A 22 -17.70 -20.66 10.93
C GLU A 22 -18.79 -21.57 10.36
N ASP A 23 -19.38 -22.41 11.22
CA ASP A 23 -20.40 -23.40 10.83
C ASP A 23 -21.74 -22.79 10.38
N SER A 24 -21.99 -21.51 10.65
CA SER A 24 -23.28 -20.84 10.42
C SER A 24 -23.38 -20.07 9.09
N VAL A 25 -22.32 -20.04 8.29
CA VAL A 25 -22.27 -19.33 7.00
C VAL A 25 -22.13 -20.35 5.88
N ALA A 26 -22.79 -20.13 4.73
CA ALA A 26 -22.78 -21.07 3.59
C ALA A 26 -21.36 -21.47 3.11
N TYR A 27 -20.36 -20.64 3.42
CA TYR A 27 -18.93 -20.95 3.44
C TYR A 27 -18.19 -19.81 4.17
N THR A 28 -16.96 -20.07 4.61
CA THR A 28 -16.07 -19.03 5.14
C THR A 28 -14.74 -19.00 4.39
N TYR A 29 -14.02 -17.87 4.47
CA TYR A 29 -12.67 -17.82 3.92
C TYR A 29 -11.75 -18.84 4.56
N GLY A 30 -11.85 -19.07 5.88
CA GLY A 30 -11.07 -20.09 6.58
C GLY A 30 -11.28 -21.49 6.00
N GLU A 31 -12.53 -21.90 5.78
CA GLU A 31 -12.86 -23.18 5.14
C GLU A 31 -12.20 -23.29 3.76
N ARG A 32 -12.34 -22.26 2.91
CA ARG A 32 -11.74 -22.25 1.57
C ARG A 32 -10.21 -22.30 1.59
N LEU A 33 -9.57 -21.75 2.61
CA LEU A 33 -8.12 -21.70 2.74
C LEU A 33 -7.53 -22.97 3.37
N ARG A 34 -8.25 -23.59 4.32
CA ARG A 34 -7.80 -24.75 5.11
C ARG A 34 -8.32 -26.10 4.62
N ALA A 35 -9.45 -26.10 3.90
CA ALA A 35 -10.15 -27.30 3.49
C ALA A 35 -10.72 -27.15 2.06
N HIS A 36 -9.95 -26.53 1.16
CA HIS A 36 -10.40 -26.37 -0.23
C HIS A 36 -10.71 -27.74 -0.87
N PRO A 37 -11.87 -27.95 -1.50
CA PRO A 37 -12.26 -29.26 -2.02
C PRO A 37 -11.23 -29.90 -2.97
N GLN A 38 -10.53 -29.08 -3.74
CA GLN A 38 -9.50 -29.54 -4.68
C GLN A 38 -8.06 -29.35 -4.16
N ALA A 39 -7.83 -28.45 -3.21
CA ALA A 39 -6.48 -28.02 -2.83
C ALA A 39 -6.10 -28.35 -1.37
N GLY A 40 -7.05 -28.80 -0.56
CA GLY A 40 -6.89 -29.10 0.85
C GLY A 40 -6.47 -27.88 1.67
N ASP A 41 -5.59 -28.08 2.64
CA ASP A 41 -5.02 -27.02 3.46
C ASP A 41 -3.94 -26.25 2.69
N GLN A 42 -4.34 -25.13 2.09
CA GLN A 42 -3.48 -24.29 1.29
C GLN A 42 -2.52 -23.48 2.16
N ILE A 43 -2.93 -23.08 3.36
CA ILE A 43 -2.07 -22.31 4.25
C ILE A 43 -0.91 -23.15 4.77
N LYS A 44 -1.18 -24.38 5.23
CA LYS A 44 -0.10 -25.31 5.63
C LYS A 44 0.87 -25.57 4.49
N ARG A 45 0.35 -25.72 3.26
CA ARG A 45 1.18 -25.86 2.05
C ARG A 45 2.01 -24.60 1.76
N MET A 46 1.45 -23.41 1.91
CA MET A 46 2.18 -22.15 1.76
C MET A 46 3.32 -22.04 2.77
N ILE A 47 3.06 -22.31 4.05
CA ILE A 47 4.08 -22.31 5.12
C ILE A 47 5.20 -23.29 4.78
N GLY A 48 4.86 -24.55 4.48
CA GLY A 48 5.86 -25.57 4.14
C GLY A 48 6.69 -25.21 2.91
N LYS A 49 6.08 -24.61 1.88
CA LYS A 49 6.80 -24.12 0.69
C LYS A 49 7.79 -23.01 1.02
N LEU A 50 7.37 -22.03 1.81
CA LEU A 50 8.21 -20.89 2.19
C LEU A 50 9.33 -21.32 3.16
N ALA A 51 9.06 -22.26 4.07
CA ALA A 51 10.07 -22.82 4.96
C ALA A 51 11.13 -23.62 4.19
N TYR A 52 10.71 -24.45 3.23
CA TYR A 52 11.62 -25.24 2.39
C TYR A 52 12.39 -24.39 1.37
N SER A 53 11.72 -23.40 0.76
CA SER A 53 12.31 -22.54 -0.27
C SER A 53 11.88 -21.09 -0.05
N PRO A 54 12.62 -20.32 0.77
CA PRO A 54 12.25 -18.94 1.11
C PRO A 54 12.13 -17.98 -0.09
N SER A 55 12.80 -18.28 -1.20
CA SER A 55 12.73 -17.50 -2.44
C SER A 55 11.56 -17.86 -3.35
N THR A 56 10.71 -18.80 -2.96
CA THR A 56 9.58 -19.27 -3.76
C THR A 56 8.61 -18.13 -4.09
N ARG A 57 8.12 -18.11 -5.33
CA ARG A 57 7.04 -17.23 -5.80
C ARG A 57 5.74 -18.00 -6.03
N ARG A 58 5.59 -19.14 -5.34
CA ARG A 58 4.54 -20.15 -5.56
C ARG A 58 3.78 -20.51 -4.28
N ALA A 59 3.90 -19.69 -3.24
CA ALA A 59 3.07 -19.78 -2.05
C ALA A 59 1.78 -19.00 -2.30
N ILE A 60 0.81 -19.69 -2.89
CA ILE A 60 -0.47 -19.14 -3.33
C ILE A 60 -1.59 -19.97 -2.74
N ALA A 61 -2.66 -19.32 -2.30
CA ALA A 61 -3.94 -19.92 -1.98
C ALA A 61 -5.05 -19.26 -2.79
N ILE A 62 -6.00 -20.06 -3.28
CA ILE A 62 -7.15 -19.61 -4.05
C ILE A 62 -8.41 -20.12 -3.38
N THR A 63 -9.36 -19.23 -3.09
CA THR A 63 -10.61 -19.57 -2.40
C THR A 63 -11.72 -20.02 -3.34
N TRP A 64 -11.57 -19.71 -4.64
CA TRP A 64 -12.56 -19.99 -5.67
C TRP A 64 -12.69 -21.48 -5.97
N ASP A 65 -13.90 -21.98 -5.87
CA ASP A 65 -14.26 -23.34 -6.19
C ASP A 65 -15.10 -23.39 -7.46
N PHE A 66 -14.47 -23.87 -8.52
CA PHE A 66 -15.05 -23.98 -9.85
C PHE A 66 -16.31 -24.85 -9.91
N SER A 67 -16.56 -25.73 -8.93
CA SER A 67 -17.74 -26.60 -8.92
C SER A 67 -19.01 -25.89 -8.46
N LYS A 68 -18.91 -24.81 -7.66
CA LYS A 68 -20.08 -24.11 -7.09
C LYS A 68 -20.09 -22.60 -7.26
N ASP A 69 -18.94 -21.93 -7.34
CA ASP A 69 -18.91 -20.48 -7.20
C ASP A 69 -19.38 -19.72 -8.46
N PHE A 70 -19.44 -20.37 -9.62
CA PHE A 70 -20.00 -19.76 -10.84
C PHE A 70 -21.51 -19.50 -10.76
N THR A 71 -22.25 -20.31 -10.00
CA THR A 71 -23.70 -20.23 -9.87
C THR A 71 -24.15 -19.86 -8.46
N SER A 72 -23.20 -19.72 -7.53
CA SER A 72 -23.46 -19.26 -6.16
C SER A 72 -24.01 -17.83 -6.17
N ARG A 73 -25.01 -17.57 -5.33
CA ARG A 73 -25.51 -16.21 -5.06
C ARG A 73 -24.49 -15.37 -4.31
N ASP A 74 -23.68 -16.04 -3.50
CA ASP A 74 -22.69 -15.43 -2.64
C ASP A 74 -21.33 -16.09 -2.91
N PRO A 75 -20.64 -15.87 -4.04
CA PRO A 75 -19.30 -16.43 -4.23
C PRO A 75 -18.26 -15.71 -3.35
N PRO A 76 -17.08 -16.30 -3.06
CA PRO A 76 -16.10 -15.68 -2.18
C PRO A 76 -15.62 -14.33 -2.71
N CYS A 77 -15.55 -13.32 -1.83
CA CYS A 77 -15.02 -12.00 -2.21
C CYS A 77 -13.49 -11.96 -2.21
N LEU A 78 -12.83 -12.50 -1.17
CA LEU A 78 -11.40 -12.81 -1.21
C LEU A 78 -11.18 -13.94 -2.20
N ILE A 79 -10.31 -13.77 -3.19
CA ILE A 79 -10.04 -14.76 -4.25
C ILE A 79 -8.66 -15.37 -4.13
N LEU A 80 -7.65 -14.55 -3.86
CA LEU A 80 -6.26 -14.99 -3.89
C LEU A 80 -5.47 -14.42 -2.71
N LEU A 81 -4.65 -15.29 -2.12
CA LEU A 81 -3.54 -14.92 -1.27
C LEU A 81 -2.23 -15.33 -1.96
N HIS A 82 -1.25 -14.45 -1.96
CA HIS A 82 0.12 -14.76 -2.38
C HIS A 82 1.09 -14.25 -1.32
N GLY A 83 1.88 -15.16 -0.77
CA GLY A 83 2.87 -14.86 0.25
C GLY A 83 4.30 -14.98 -0.28
N ASP A 84 5.19 -14.12 0.20
CA ASP A 84 6.63 -14.20 -0.06
C ASP A 84 7.44 -13.82 1.18
N LEU A 85 8.72 -14.21 1.19
CA LEU A 85 9.69 -13.76 2.17
C LEU A 85 10.66 -12.78 1.53
N SER A 86 10.78 -11.60 2.12
CA SER A 86 11.80 -10.60 1.80
C SER A 86 12.68 -10.38 3.03
N GLY A 87 13.85 -11.01 3.04
CA GLY A 87 14.73 -11.04 4.22
C GLY A 87 14.14 -11.90 5.35
N ASP A 88 13.86 -11.27 6.49
CA ASP A 88 13.21 -11.86 7.67
C ASP A 88 11.72 -11.46 7.79
N ARG A 89 11.13 -10.95 6.70
CA ARG A 89 9.75 -10.47 6.68
C ARG A 89 8.86 -11.28 5.76
N PHE A 90 7.72 -11.71 6.27
CA PHE A 90 6.64 -12.33 5.49
C PHE A 90 5.70 -11.25 4.94
N ASN A 91 5.66 -11.13 3.62
CA ASN A 91 4.73 -10.24 2.94
C ASN A 91 3.52 -11.02 2.44
N LEU A 92 2.36 -10.35 2.37
CA LEU A 92 1.12 -10.94 1.90
C LEU A 92 0.42 -10.01 0.93
N VAL A 93 0.09 -10.55 -0.24
CA VAL A 93 -0.84 -9.94 -1.19
C VAL A 93 -2.19 -10.64 -1.07
N ALA A 94 -3.25 -9.86 -0.89
CA ALA A 94 -4.64 -10.33 -0.90
C ALA A 94 -5.42 -9.65 -2.03
N PHE A 95 -6.10 -10.43 -2.86
CA PHE A 95 -6.93 -9.93 -3.95
C PHE A 95 -8.41 -10.23 -3.68
N PHE A 96 -9.21 -9.17 -3.64
CA PHE A 96 -10.66 -9.20 -3.48
C PHE A 96 -11.34 -8.79 -4.79
N ARG A 97 -12.24 -9.64 -5.32
CA ARG A 97 -13.03 -9.30 -6.52
C ARG A 97 -14.09 -8.24 -6.24
N SER A 98 -14.62 -8.21 -5.02
CA SER A 98 -15.68 -7.33 -4.54
C SER A 98 -15.36 -6.99 -3.09
N HIS A 99 -15.39 -5.71 -2.71
CA HIS A 99 -14.98 -5.31 -1.37
C HIS A 99 -15.83 -4.13 -0.88
N ASP A 100 -16.60 -4.37 0.18
CA ASP A 100 -17.29 -3.30 0.89
C ASP A 100 -16.26 -2.50 1.69
N ALA A 101 -16.07 -1.23 1.29
CA ALA A 101 -15.08 -0.33 1.84
C ALA A 101 -15.38 0.11 3.27
N TYR A 102 -16.66 0.18 3.65
CA TYR A 102 -17.07 0.71 4.94
C TYR A 102 -17.15 -0.39 5.99
N SER A 103 -17.98 -1.41 5.75
CA SER A 103 -18.30 -2.42 6.78
C SER A 103 -17.36 -3.62 6.75
N ALA A 104 -16.79 -4.00 5.60
CA ALA A 104 -15.99 -5.22 5.48
C ALA A 104 -14.47 -4.97 5.42
N TRP A 105 -14.02 -3.93 4.72
CA TRP A 105 -12.59 -3.69 4.48
C TRP A 105 -11.76 -3.59 5.75
N PRO A 106 -12.15 -2.82 6.79
CA PRO A 106 -11.35 -2.71 8.01
C PRO A 106 -11.23 -4.05 8.75
N ILE A 107 -12.33 -4.80 8.78
CA ILE A 107 -12.44 -6.11 9.41
C ILE A 107 -11.58 -7.15 8.67
N ASN A 108 -11.63 -7.16 7.33
CA ASN A 108 -10.80 -8.02 6.48
C ASN A 108 -9.31 -7.69 6.62
N ALA A 109 -8.95 -6.41 6.61
CA ALA A 109 -7.57 -5.97 6.78
C ALA A 109 -7.00 -6.41 8.13
N TYR A 110 -7.78 -6.26 9.22
CA TYR A 110 -7.40 -6.77 10.54
C TYR A 110 -7.17 -8.29 10.50
N GLY A 111 -8.12 -9.04 9.95
CA GLY A 111 -7.99 -10.49 9.82
C GLY A 111 -6.75 -10.94 9.02
N LEU A 112 -6.40 -10.22 7.94
CA LEU A 112 -5.19 -10.48 7.17
C LEU A 112 -3.91 -10.18 7.95
N VAL A 113 -3.88 -9.12 8.77
CA VAL A 113 -2.75 -8.84 9.66
C VAL A 113 -2.57 -9.97 10.67
N ARG A 114 -3.65 -10.43 11.30
CA ARG A 114 -3.60 -11.59 12.20
C ARG A 114 -3.10 -12.84 11.49
N LEU A 115 -3.53 -13.06 10.25
CA LEU A 115 -3.04 -14.17 9.43
C LEU A 115 -1.53 -14.04 9.16
N MET A 116 -1.02 -12.83 8.89
CA MET A 116 0.41 -12.60 8.73
C MET A 116 1.21 -12.87 10.00
N GLU A 117 0.69 -12.51 11.18
CA GLU A 117 1.29 -12.87 12.48
C GLU A 117 1.40 -14.40 12.61
N TYR A 118 0.32 -15.11 12.31
CA TYR A 118 0.31 -16.59 12.32
C TYR A 118 1.35 -17.18 11.35
N PHE A 119 1.44 -16.67 10.11
CA PHE A 119 2.46 -17.10 9.16
C PHE A 119 3.88 -16.85 9.68
N ALA A 120 4.13 -15.68 10.26
CA ALA A 120 5.44 -15.32 10.80
C ALA A 120 5.84 -16.24 11.96
N ASP A 121 4.92 -16.55 12.87
CA ASP A 121 5.18 -17.46 14.00
C ASP A 121 5.43 -18.90 13.52
N GLU A 122 4.59 -19.42 12.62
CA GLU A 122 4.77 -20.78 12.08
C GLU A 122 6.05 -20.91 11.26
N LEU A 123 6.34 -19.94 10.39
CA LEU A 123 7.60 -19.93 9.63
C LEU A 123 8.81 -19.80 10.57
N SER A 124 8.69 -19.06 11.67
CA SER A 124 9.77 -18.96 12.64
C SER A 124 10.05 -20.31 13.30
N ARG A 125 9.00 -21.05 13.66
CA ARG A 125 9.10 -22.40 14.22
C ARG A 125 9.70 -23.39 13.23
N GLU A 126 9.21 -23.41 11.99
CA GLU A 126 9.64 -24.35 10.95
C GLU A 126 11.08 -24.11 10.48
N THR A 127 11.52 -22.84 10.43
CA THR A 127 12.85 -22.48 9.91
C THR A 127 13.92 -22.28 10.98
N GLY A 128 13.53 -22.16 12.26
CA GLY A 128 14.42 -21.80 13.37
C GLY A 128 14.95 -20.36 13.31
N ARG A 129 14.44 -19.53 12.38
CA ARG A 129 14.82 -18.12 12.22
C ARG A 129 13.68 -17.24 12.70
N LYS A 130 13.97 -16.08 13.30
CA LYS A 130 12.91 -15.13 13.63
C LYS A 130 12.38 -14.48 12.34
N ILE A 131 11.11 -14.72 12.05
CA ILE A 131 10.36 -14.08 10.96
C ILE A 131 9.37 -13.09 11.56
N PHE A 132 9.18 -11.96 10.89
CA PHE A 132 8.25 -10.91 11.29
C PHE A 132 7.19 -10.68 10.20
N PRO A 133 6.00 -10.17 10.56
CA PRO A 133 5.10 -9.60 9.57
C PRO A 133 5.81 -8.49 8.77
N GLY A 134 5.64 -8.55 7.45
CA GLY A 134 6.13 -7.58 6.48
C GLY A 134 5.02 -6.70 5.95
N ILE A 135 5.00 -6.53 4.63
CA ILE A 135 4.02 -5.68 3.94
C ILE A 135 2.74 -6.47 3.67
N LEU A 136 1.60 -5.88 4.04
CA LEU A 136 0.28 -6.30 3.58
C LEU A 136 -0.13 -5.44 2.39
N THR A 137 -0.40 -6.07 1.24
CA THR A 137 -0.95 -5.41 0.06
C THR A 137 -2.35 -5.94 -0.21
N VAL A 138 -3.36 -5.07 -0.16
CA VAL A 138 -4.75 -5.43 -0.44
C VAL A 138 -5.19 -4.82 -1.76
N TYR A 139 -5.48 -5.67 -2.75
CA TYR A 139 -6.08 -5.27 -4.01
C TYR A 139 -7.60 -5.48 -3.93
N SER A 140 -8.35 -4.40 -4.11
CA SER A 140 -9.82 -4.44 -4.18
C SER A 140 -10.25 -4.09 -5.59
N SER A 141 -10.75 -5.07 -6.34
CA SER A 141 -11.14 -4.85 -7.74
C SER A 141 -12.41 -4.00 -7.85
N SER A 142 -13.50 -4.43 -7.23
CA SER A 142 -14.71 -3.62 -7.08
C SER A 142 -14.83 -3.15 -5.63
N LEU A 143 -14.18 -2.03 -5.32
CA LEU A 143 -14.31 -1.34 -4.03
C LEU A 143 -15.57 -0.46 -4.06
N HIS A 144 -16.50 -0.67 -3.13
CA HIS A 144 -17.79 0.01 -3.12
C HIS A 144 -18.29 0.27 -1.70
N ILE A 145 -19.29 1.14 -1.58
CA ILE A 145 -20.01 1.42 -0.33
C ILE A 145 -21.49 1.16 -0.62
N TYR A 146 -22.16 0.41 0.25
CA TYR A 146 -23.60 0.19 0.13
C TYR A 146 -24.38 1.47 0.48
N GLU A 147 -25.51 1.68 -0.19
CA GLU A 147 -26.33 2.89 0.00
C GLU A 147 -26.76 3.11 1.45
N HIS A 148 -27.12 2.03 2.16
CA HIS A 148 -27.52 2.11 3.58
C HIS A 148 -26.36 2.47 4.54
N ASP A 149 -25.11 2.37 4.09
CA ASP A 149 -23.90 2.76 4.82
C ASP A 149 -23.39 4.16 4.41
N TRP A 150 -23.90 4.73 3.31
CA TRP A 150 -23.37 5.96 2.71
C TRP A 150 -23.31 7.12 3.70
N ALA A 151 -24.41 7.39 4.42
CA ALA A 151 -24.46 8.48 5.40
C ALA A 151 -23.43 8.29 6.53
N ARG A 152 -23.22 7.05 6.99
CA ARG A 152 -22.22 6.74 8.02
C ARG A 152 -20.80 6.89 7.49
N ALA A 153 -20.55 6.49 6.25
CA ALA A 153 -19.27 6.68 5.59
C ALA A 153 -18.93 8.18 5.46
N CYS A 154 -19.89 9.02 5.04
CA CYS A 154 -19.71 10.47 4.99
C CYS A 154 -19.37 11.05 6.37
N MET A 155 -20.13 10.70 7.40
CA MET A 155 -19.84 11.16 8.78
C MET A 155 -18.46 10.71 9.25
N LEU A 156 -18.01 9.49 8.90
CA LEU A 156 -16.67 9.03 9.24
C LEU A 156 -15.60 9.90 8.58
N VAL A 157 -15.75 10.20 7.28
CA VAL A 157 -14.82 11.08 6.58
C VAL A 157 -14.83 12.46 7.21
N GLU A 158 -16.00 13.09 7.39
CA GLU A 158 -16.11 14.44 7.97
C GLU A 158 -15.44 14.55 9.34
N ASN A 159 -15.65 13.56 10.21
CA ASN A 159 -15.08 13.57 11.56
C ASN A 159 -13.56 13.37 11.62
N HIS A 160 -12.97 12.77 10.58
CA HIS A 160 -11.54 12.41 10.56
C HIS A 160 -10.75 13.08 9.44
N PHE A 161 -11.39 13.81 8.54
CA PHE A 161 -10.78 14.34 7.33
C PHE A 161 -9.59 15.25 7.66
N GLU A 162 -9.76 16.19 8.59
CA GLU A 162 -8.68 17.11 8.98
C GLU A 162 -7.49 16.36 9.59
N LYS A 163 -7.74 15.33 10.38
CA LYS A 163 -6.67 14.49 10.94
C LYS A 163 -5.97 13.69 9.84
N ALA A 164 -6.72 13.08 8.93
CA ALA A 164 -6.17 12.34 7.79
C ALA A 164 -5.38 13.27 6.84
N ARG A 165 -5.87 14.50 6.64
CA ARG A 165 -5.21 15.54 5.86
C ARG A 165 -3.94 16.04 6.55
N SER A 166 -3.93 16.16 7.87
CA SER A 166 -2.75 16.65 8.61
C SER A 166 -1.52 15.75 8.51
N VAL A 167 -1.72 14.45 8.24
CA VAL A 167 -0.64 13.50 7.99
C VAL A 167 -0.30 13.35 6.51
N PHE A 168 -1.13 13.90 5.62
CA PHE A 168 -0.85 13.96 4.20
C PHE A 168 0.15 15.07 3.95
N VAL A 169 1.36 14.68 3.55
CA VAL A 169 2.36 15.62 3.05
C VAL A 169 2.12 15.76 1.55
N GLU A 170 1.45 16.85 1.17
CA GLU A 170 1.32 17.21 -0.23
C GLU A 170 2.71 17.56 -0.77
N ASP A 171 3.25 16.73 -1.66
CA ASP A 171 4.51 17.03 -2.35
C ASP A 171 4.22 18.04 -3.45
N ASN A 172 4.01 19.31 -3.09
CA ASN A 172 3.70 20.41 -4.01
C ASN A 172 4.87 20.79 -4.95
N LYS A 173 6.04 20.17 -4.78
CA LYS A 173 7.29 20.65 -5.40
C LYS A 173 7.93 19.62 -6.31
N GLY A 174 7.67 18.33 -6.09
CA GLY A 174 8.70 17.33 -6.32
C GLY A 174 9.91 17.61 -5.42
N ASN A 175 10.72 16.61 -5.12
CA ASN A 175 11.91 16.78 -4.27
C ASN A 175 13.07 17.53 -4.99
N PHE A 176 12.84 18.74 -5.50
CA PHE A 176 13.82 19.60 -6.17
C PHE A 176 14.43 20.64 -5.23
N LEU A 177 15.74 20.55 -5.03
CA LEU A 177 16.54 21.58 -4.37
C LEU A 177 17.24 22.46 -5.41
N ILE A 178 17.06 23.77 -5.31
CA ILE A 178 17.61 24.73 -6.27
C ILE A 178 18.60 25.63 -5.52
N ARG A 179 19.78 25.81 -6.10
CA ARG A 179 20.86 26.64 -5.52
C ARG A 179 21.52 27.45 -6.63
N VAL A 180 22.13 28.57 -6.24
CA VAL A 180 23.03 29.32 -7.12
C VAL A 180 24.41 29.25 -6.51
N GLU A 181 25.33 28.54 -7.18
CA GLU A 181 26.68 28.25 -6.68
C GLU A 181 27.68 28.33 -7.84
N ASN A 182 28.86 28.91 -7.59
CA ASN A 182 29.95 29.00 -8.57
C ASN A 182 29.55 29.61 -9.92
N GLY A 183 28.61 30.55 -9.93
CA GLY A 183 28.13 31.19 -11.16
C GLY A 183 27.16 30.33 -12.00
N GLU A 184 26.62 29.25 -11.43
CA GLU A 184 25.63 28.37 -12.07
C GLU A 184 24.40 28.19 -11.19
N ILE A 185 23.27 27.90 -11.84
CA ILE A 185 22.06 27.40 -11.21
C ILE A 185 22.21 25.89 -11.11
N VAL A 186 22.09 25.34 -9.90
CA VAL A 186 22.16 23.90 -9.62
C VAL A 186 20.79 23.43 -9.17
N VAL A 187 20.29 22.36 -9.80
CA VAL A 187 19.04 21.70 -9.44
C VAL A 187 19.31 20.25 -9.11
N GLU A 188 18.90 19.82 -7.92
CA GLU A 188 18.99 18.46 -7.45
C GLU A 188 17.59 17.88 -7.26
N LEU A 189 17.29 16.76 -7.92
CA LEU A 189 16.15 15.91 -7.59
C LEU A 189 16.59 14.89 -6.56
N ARG A 190 15.86 14.77 -5.45
CA ARG A 190 16.12 13.82 -4.37
C ARG A 190 14.99 12.81 -4.21
N THR A 191 15.29 11.65 -3.64
CA THR A 191 14.26 10.68 -3.24
C THR A 191 13.55 11.15 -1.96
N GLN A 192 12.49 10.45 -1.55
CA GLN A 192 11.80 10.74 -0.28
C GLN A 192 12.73 10.58 0.94
N GLU A 193 13.74 9.71 0.83
CA GLU A 193 14.79 9.49 1.84
C GLU A 193 15.93 10.52 1.74
N GLY A 194 15.82 11.51 0.85
CA GLY A 194 16.80 12.58 0.67
C GLY A 194 18.04 12.18 -0.15
N LEU A 195 18.05 11.00 -0.76
CA LEU A 195 19.16 10.55 -1.61
C LEU A 195 19.17 11.31 -2.94
N LEU A 196 20.35 11.64 -3.47
CA LEU A 196 20.46 12.34 -4.75
C LEU A 196 20.05 11.39 -5.90
N ALA A 197 18.94 11.69 -6.56
CA ALA A 197 18.47 10.96 -7.73
C ALA A 197 19.03 11.54 -9.04
N LYS A 198 19.08 12.87 -9.15
CA LYS A 198 19.62 13.57 -10.33
C LYS A 198 20.15 14.94 -9.94
N ARG A 199 21.26 15.36 -10.55
CA ARG A 199 21.79 16.72 -10.45
C ARG A 199 22.00 17.28 -11.85
N VAL A 200 21.56 18.52 -12.07
CA VAL A 200 21.82 19.28 -13.29
C VAL A 200 22.28 20.68 -12.91
N SER A 201 23.15 21.28 -13.71
CA SER A 201 23.51 22.69 -13.57
C SER A 201 23.55 23.39 -14.93
N GLY A 202 23.54 24.71 -14.91
CA GLY A 202 23.65 25.55 -16.11
C GLY A 202 23.66 27.03 -15.77
N LYS A 203 23.98 27.86 -16.76
CA LYS A 203 24.09 29.32 -16.59
C LYS A 203 22.79 30.08 -16.86
N SER A 204 21.79 29.41 -17.43
CA SER A 204 20.46 29.96 -17.70
C SER A 204 19.36 28.98 -17.33
N ALA A 205 18.16 29.50 -17.07
CA ALA A 205 17.01 28.68 -16.77
C ALA A 205 16.69 27.72 -17.93
N GLN A 206 16.81 28.20 -19.17
CA GLN A 206 16.58 27.40 -20.36
C GLN A 206 17.54 26.19 -20.45
N GLU A 207 18.82 26.39 -20.12
CA GLU A 207 19.81 25.31 -20.14
C GLU A 207 19.49 24.23 -19.09
N VAL A 208 19.15 24.66 -17.88
CA VAL A 208 18.80 23.76 -16.78
C VAL A 208 17.51 23.00 -17.08
N LEU A 209 16.45 23.70 -17.47
CA LEU A 209 15.12 23.11 -17.72
C LEU A 209 15.15 22.11 -18.88
N ARG A 210 15.97 22.32 -19.92
CA ARG A 210 16.18 21.33 -21.00
C ARG A 210 16.81 20.02 -20.54
N LYS A 211 17.58 20.04 -19.44
CA LYS A 211 18.19 18.84 -18.85
C LYS A 211 17.22 18.08 -17.93
N ILE A 212 16.02 18.62 -17.69
CA ILE A 212 14.97 18.05 -16.83
C ILE A 212 13.79 17.61 -17.71
N ASN A 213 13.22 16.43 -17.44
CA ASN A 213 12.02 15.96 -18.14
C ASN A 213 10.77 16.54 -17.48
N LEU A 214 10.39 17.77 -17.85
CA LEU A 214 9.22 18.43 -17.27
C LEU A 214 7.91 17.69 -17.58
N ASN A 215 7.84 16.92 -18.67
CA ASN A 215 6.67 16.12 -19.03
C ASN A 215 6.43 14.94 -18.07
N ALA A 216 7.43 14.57 -17.26
CA ALA A 216 7.29 13.57 -16.22
C ALA A 216 6.80 14.16 -14.88
N LEU A 217 6.54 15.47 -14.82
CA LEU A 217 6.05 16.16 -13.63
C LEU A 217 4.57 16.51 -13.79
N MET A 218 3.87 16.62 -12.65
CA MET A 218 2.54 17.24 -12.62
C MET A 218 2.62 18.70 -13.11
N PRO A 219 1.57 19.23 -13.78
CA PRO A 219 1.58 20.59 -14.31
C PRO A 219 1.94 21.65 -13.26
N GLU A 220 1.44 21.52 -12.02
CA GLU A 220 1.75 22.44 -10.93
C GLU A 220 3.26 22.41 -10.57
N HIS A 221 3.87 21.21 -10.54
CA HIS A 221 5.29 21.03 -10.22
C HIS A 221 6.19 21.54 -11.35
N ALA A 222 5.81 21.31 -12.60
CA ALA A 222 6.53 21.84 -13.75
C ALA A 222 6.52 23.37 -13.75
N ALA A 223 5.36 23.98 -13.42
CA ALA A 223 5.21 25.43 -13.32
C ALA A 223 6.05 26.02 -12.17
N TYR A 224 6.01 25.40 -10.98
CA TYR A 224 6.84 25.77 -9.84
C TYR A 224 8.34 25.70 -10.17
N LEU A 225 8.80 24.56 -10.70
CA LEU A 225 10.21 24.36 -11.03
C LEU A 225 10.70 25.36 -12.08
N ALA A 226 9.89 25.62 -13.12
CA ALA A 226 10.21 26.63 -14.12
C ALA A 226 10.32 28.04 -13.52
N ARG A 227 9.38 28.41 -12.63
CA ARG A 227 9.40 29.69 -11.92
C ARG A 227 10.64 29.85 -11.05
N GLU A 228 10.94 28.86 -10.23
CA GLU A 228 12.08 28.91 -9.30
C GLU A 228 13.42 28.94 -10.03
N VAL A 229 13.59 28.12 -11.08
CA VAL A 229 14.81 28.10 -11.88
C VAL A 229 14.99 29.44 -12.64
N TYR A 230 13.90 30.06 -13.08
CA TYR A 230 13.95 31.41 -13.64
C TYR A 230 14.32 32.47 -12.59
N ARG A 231 13.76 32.41 -11.37
CA ARG A 231 14.15 33.29 -10.25
C ARG A 231 15.63 33.15 -9.92
N ALA A 232 16.14 31.91 -9.89
CA ALA A 232 17.56 31.63 -9.68
C ALA A 232 18.43 32.27 -10.77
N GLU A 233 18.01 32.22 -12.04
CA GLU A 233 18.70 32.92 -13.14
C GLU A 233 18.73 34.45 -12.93
N GLN A 234 17.61 35.05 -12.50
CA GLN A 234 17.57 36.49 -12.22
C GLN A 234 18.48 36.88 -11.06
N CYS A 235 18.52 36.07 -9.99
CA CYS A 235 19.46 36.28 -8.89
C CYS A 235 20.91 36.17 -9.36
N LEU A 236 21.23 35.15 -10.14
CA LEU A 236 22.57 34.95 -10.72
C LEU A 236 23.00 36.14 -11.59
N LYS A 237 22.15 36.63 -12.50
CA LYS A 237 22.45 37.78 -13.38
C LYS A 237 22.66 39.09 -12.62
N ASN A 238 21.88 39.28 -11.56
CA ASN A 238 21.93 40.51 -10.76
C ASN A 238 22.88 40.43 -9.57
N ASN A 239 23.65 39.34 -9.45
CA ASN A 239 24.54 39.05 -8.34
C ASN A 239 23.86 39.18 -6.96
N LYS A 240 22.60 38.75 -6.88
CA LYS A 240 21.78 38.73 -5.66
C LYS A 240 21.76 37.32 -5.07
N PRO A 241 21.67 37.17 -3.74
CA PRO A 241 21.46 35.86 -3.15
C PRO A 241 20.13 35.28 -3.64
N TYR A 242 20.17 34.01 -4.06
CA TYR A 242 18.96 33.24 -4.32
C TYR A 242 18.57 32.50 -3.05
N VAL A 243 17.31 32.64 -2.66
CA VAL A 243 16.67 31.84 -1.62
C VAL A 243 15.47 31.18 -2.27
N GLN A 244 15.48 29.85 -2.31
CA GLN A 244 14.36 29.07 -2.82
C GLN A 244 13.14 29.34 -1.93
N GLU A 245 11.97 29.51 -2.54
CA GLU A 245 10.75 29.76 -1.77
C GLU A 245 10.41 28.57 -0.86
N GLU A 246 10.29 28.85 0.44
CA GLU A 246 9.62 27.97 1.39
C GLU A 246 8.14 27.85 0.98
N ALA A 247 7.56 26.67 1.19
CA ALA A 247 6.12 26.46 1.00
C ALA A 247 5.50 26.21 2.36
#